data_AF-A0AAJ7U5M2-F1
#
_entry.id   AF-A0AAJ7U5M2-F1
#
_cell.length_a   1.000
_cell.length_b   1.000
_cell.length_c   1.000
_cell.angle_alpha   90.00
_cell.angle_beta   90.00
_cell.angle_gamma   90.00
#
_symmetry.space_group_name_H-M   'P 1'
#
loop_
_entity.id
_entity.type
_entity.pdbx_description
1 polymer ?
#
loop_
_entity_poly.entity_id
_entity_poly.type
_entity_poly.pdbx_seq_one_letter_code
_entity_poly.pdbx_strand_id
1 'polypeptide(L)'
;MLCYLMEHTYRKEQLLRMERLLLERLKFSLYYVQPLHLLQVLLHLSDACQEINFLSTYLMELSLSDVDSVTFGAMQLAAGALCLARHVMLEYRQGVMSIGDGETAWTDTLSYYSSYSERLLYRCMHRMSSLVLGVQSSRLRSSYAKFSAPAWLGVSQCPALDASRFLKFCAVDVCDGAPP
;
A
#
# COMPACT_ATOMS: atom_id res chain seq x y z
N MET A 1 11.09 28.09 3.73
CA MET A 1 10.11 27.20 3.07
C MET A 1 9.08 26.64 4.05
N LEU A 2 9.46 25.88 5.10
CA LEU A 2 8.48 25.30 6.04
C LEU A 2 7.56 26.34 6.73
N CYS A 3 8.11 27.46 7.22
CA CYS A 3 7.29 28.53 7.81
C CYS A 3 6.24 29.08 6.83
N TYR A 4 6.57 29.16 5.54
CA TYR A 4 5.66 29.68 4.51
C TYR A 4 4.55 28.66 4.20
N LEU A 5 4.90 27.38 4.10
CA LEU A 5 3.93 26.29 3.93
C LEU A 5 2.92 26.20 5.08
N MET A 6 3.34 26.54 6.30
CA MET A 6 2.47 26.60 7.47
C MET A 6 1.89 28.00 7.72
N GLU A 7 1.83 28.85 6.70
CA GLU A 7 1.22 30.20 6.76
C GLU A 7 1.74 31.06 7.93
N HIS A 8 3.01 30.93 8.26
CA HIS A 8 3.67 31.60 9.38
C HIS A 8 3.04 31.33 10.77
N THR A 9 2.27 30.24 10.92
CA THR A 9 1.74 29.78 12.22
C THR A 9 2.85 29.57 13.25
N TYR A 10 4.02 29.14 12.78
CA TYR A 10 5.21 28.93 13.61
C TYR A 10 6.39 29.78 13.15
N ARG A 11 7.10 30.37 14.12
CA ARG A 11 8.34 31.10 13.89
C ARG A 11 9.49 30.12 13.64
N LYS A 12 10.52 30.60 12.93
CA LYS A 12 11.73 29.82 12.64
C LYS A 12 12.38 29.23 13.89
N GLU A 13 12.42 29.98 14.99
CA GLU A 13 12.98 29.55 16.28
C GLU A 13 12.22 28.35 16.88
N GLN A 14 10.90 28.32 16.73
CA GLN A 14 10.06 27.22 17.22
C GLN A 14 10.30 25.95 16.40
N LEU A 15 10.43 26.08 15.08
CA LEU A 15 10.78 24.96 14.20
C LEU A 15 12.14 24.38 14.52
N LEU A 16 13.17 25.22 14.68
CA LEU A 16 14.52 24.76 15.04
C LEU A 16 14.56 24.08 16.42
N ARG A 17 13.75 24.56 17.37
CA ARG A 17 13.60 23.92 18.68
C ARG A 17 12.95 22.54 18.56
N MET A 18 11.89 22.42 17.74
CA MET A 18 11.23 21.13 17.49
C MET A 18 12.16 20.15 16.78
N GLU A 19 12.89 20.61 15.77
CA GLU A 19 13.88 19.80 15.05
C GLU A 19 14.94 19.25 16.01
N ARG A 20 15.53 20.10 16.86
CA ARG A 20 16.48 19.65 17.88
C ARG A 20 15.89 18.60 18.81
N LEU A 21 14.68 18.85 19.31
CA LEU A 21 13.98 17.91 20.20
C LEU A 21 13.75 16.56 19.51
N LEU A 22 13.33 16.55 18.24
CA LEU A 22 13.15 15.32 17.47
C LEU A 22 14.48 14.56 17.29
N LEU A 23 15.55 15.26 16.90
CA LEU A 23 16.87 14.65 16.72
C LEU A 23 17.40 14.03 18.02
N GLU A 24 17.23 14.72 19.15
CA GLU A 24 17.59 14.23 20.47
C GLU A 24 16.76 12.99 20.86
N ARG A 25 15.44 13.01 20.61
CA ARG A 25 14.55 11.88 20.90
C ARG A 25 14.85 10.65 20.05
N LEU A 26 15.21 10.85 18.79
CA LEU A 26 15.65 9.79 17.88
C LEU A 26 17.10 9.37 18.10
N LYS A 27 17.84 10.03 19.01
CA LYS A 27 19.29 9.82 19.23
C LYS A 27 20.09 9.88 17.92
N PHE A 28 19.69 10.79 17.01
CA PHE A 28 20.25 10.90 15.66
C PHE A 28 20.16 9.63 14.80
N SER A 29 19.35 8.65 15.19
CA SER A 29 19.02 7.47 14.37
C SER A 29 17.94 7.83 13.36
N LEU A 30 18.36 8.42 12.24
CA LEU A 30 17.46 8.84 11.15
C LEU A 30 17.32 7.81 10.02
N TYR A 31 18.01 6.67 10.15
CA TYR A 31 17.89 5.57 9.22
C TYR A 31 16.53 4.87 9.44
N TYR A 32 15.71 4.88 8.39
CA TYR A 32 14.50 4.09 8.30
C TYR A 32 14.29 3.71 6.82
N VAL A 33 13.99 2.44 6.57
CA VAL A 33 13.69 1.98 5.22
C VAL A 33 12.22 2.25 4.94
N GLN A 34 11.95 3.16 4.01
CA GLN A 34 10.59 3.52 3.64
C GLN A 34 9.89 2.33 2.96
N PRO A 35 8.64 1.99 3.34
CA PRO A 35 7.86 0.92 2.72
C PRO A 35 7.75 1.05 1.20
N LEU A 36 7.67 2.28 0.69
CA LEU A 36 7.64 2.57 -0.74
C LEU A 36 8.92 2.10 -1.46
N HIS A 37 10.09 2.23 -0.83
CA HIS A 37 11.35 1.79 -1.43
C HIS A 37 11.41 0.26 -1.52
N LEU A 38 10.98 -0.44 -0.47
CA LEU A 38 10.87 -1.90 -0.48
C LEU A 38 9.86 -2.38 -1.52
N LEU A 39 8.74 -1.68 -1.67
CA LEU A 39 7.77 -1.96 -2.72
C LEU A 39 8.40 -1.83 -4.10
N GLN A 40 9.16 -0.77 -4.37
CA GLN A 40 9.87 -0.62 -5.65
C GLN A 40 10.79 -1.81 -5.90
N VAL A 41 11.57 -2.25 -4.91
CA VAL A 41 12.42 -3.44 -5.05
C VAL A 41 11.60 -4.68 -5.41
N LEU A 42 10.50 -4.93 -4.70
CA LEU A 42 9.61 -6.07 -4.99
C LEU A 42 8.99 -6.00 -6.39
N LEU A 43 8.57 -4.82 -6.82
CA LEU A 43 8.00 -4.60 -8.15
C LEU A 43 9.01 -4.95 -9.25
N HIS A 44 10.27 -4.49 -9.12
CA HIS A 44 11.35 -4.83 -10.05
C HIS A 44 11.67 -6.33 -10.04
N LEU A 45 11.71 -6.96 -8.86
CA LEU A 45 11.96 -8.42 -8.74
C LEU A 45 10.84 -9.26 -9.38
N SER A 46 9.64 -8.71 -9.45
CA SER A 46 8.45 -9.40 -9.94
C SER A 46 8.10 -9.09 -11.40
N ASP A 47 8.91 -8.26 -12.06
CA ASP A 47 8.66 -7.70 -13.39
C ASP A 47 7.22 -7.19 -13.56
N ALA A 48 6.75 -6.44 -12.57
CA ALA A 48 5.37 -5.97 -12.52
C ALA A 48 5.11 -4.91 -13.59
N CYS A 49 3.98 -5.06 -14.29
CA CYS A 49 3.53 -4.06 -15.26
C CYS A 49 3.21 -2.72 -14.57
N GLN A 50 3.21 -1.64 -15.35
CA GLN A 50 3.01 -0.28 -14.85
C GLN A 50 1.70 -0.09 -14.07
N GLU A 51 0.63 -0.78 -14.45
CA GLU A 51 -0.66 -0.75 -13.76
C GLU A 51 -0.56 -1.33 -12.34
N ILE A 52 0.11 -2.48 -12.19
CA ILE A 52 0.35 -3.11 -10.88
C ILE A 52 1.29 -2.23 -10.05
N ASN A 53 2.31 -1.62 -10.66
CA ASN A 53 3.21 -0.69 -9.97
C ASN A 53 2.45 0.49 -9.36
N PHE A 54 1.61 1.15 -10.16
CA PHE A 54 0.82 2.30 -9.70
C PHE A 54 -0.26 1.90 -8.71
N LEU A 55 -0.96 0.78 -8.93
CA LEU A 55 -1.98 0.31 -8.01
C LEU A 55 -1.36 -0.08 -6.65
N SER A 56 -0.25 -0.82 -6.64
CA SER A 56 0.44 -1.19 -5.40
C SER A 56 0.93 0.05 -4.64
N THR A 57 1.43 1.05 -5.38
CA THR A 57 1.87 2.33 -4.79
C THR A 57 0.70 3.10 -4.19
N TYR A 58 -0.46 3.09 -4.83
CA TYR A 58 -1.69 3.66 -4.29
C TYR A 58 -2.14 2.97 -3.00
N LEU A 59 -2.21 1.63 -3.00
CA LEU A 59 -2.59 0.83 -1.82
C LEU A 59 -1.64 1.08 -0.64
N MET A 60 -0.34 1.15 -0.92
CA MET A 60 0.67 1.51 0.07
C MET A 60 0.44 2.92 0.64
N GLU A 61 0.23 3.93 -0.21
CA GLU A 61 -0.01 5.30 0.26
C GLU A 61 -1.32 5.46 1.06
N LEU A 62 -2.34 4.65 0.77
CA LEU A 62 -3.54 4.58 1.61
C LEU A 62 -3.21 4.06 3.01
N SER A 63 -2.39 3.01 3.13
CA SER A 63 -1.98 2.46 4.42
C SER A 63 -1.19 3.45 5.28
N LEU A 64 -0.45 4.39 4.68
CA LEU A 64 0.26 5.44 5.42
C LEU A 64 -0.68 6.47 6.09
N SER A 65 -1.89 6.63 5.57
CA SER A 65 -2.89 7.53 6.16
C SER A 65 -3.68 6.86 7.30
N ASP A 66 -3.44 5.58 7.54
CA ASP A 66 -4.19 4.74 8.44
C ASP A 66 -3.39 4.42 9.71
N VAL A 67 -4.00 4.64 10.88
CA VAL A 67 -3.33 4.46 12.18
C VAL A 67 -3.11 2.98 12.49
N ASP A 68 -4.05 2.11 12.13
CA ASP A 68 -3.96 0.68 12.44
C ASP A 68 -2.88 -0.02 11.57
N SER A 69 -2.58 0.54 10.40
CA SER A 69 -1.55 0.05 9.49
C SER A 69 -0.12 0.21 10.04
N VAL A 70 0.08 1.04 11.08
CA VAL A 70 1.37 1.21 11.77
C VAL A 70 1.81 -0.08 12.49
N THR A 71 0.88 -1.01 12.75
CA THR A 71 1.19 -2.30 13.38
C THR A 71 1.96 -3.26 12.48
N PHE A 72 1.98 -3.02 11.16
CA PHE A 72 2.65 -3.89 10.19
C PHE A 72 4.08 -3.41 9.90
N GLY A 73 4.97 -4.37 9.65
CA GLY A 73 6.34 -4.05 9.21
C GLY A 73 6.36 -3.46 7.80
N ALA A 74 7.37 -2.62 7.50
CA ALA A 74 7.51 -1.96 6.20
C ALA A 74 7.53 -2.95 5.02
N MET A 75 8.22 -4.09 5.19
CA MET A 75 8.27 -5.15 4.17
C MET A 75 6.93 -5.88 4.02
N GLN A 76 6.22 -6.12 5.13
CA GLN A 76 4.90 -6.75 5.12
C GLN A 76 3.88 -5.87 4.39
N LEU A 77 3.90 -4.56 4.64
CA LEU A 77 3.08 -3.60 3.90
C LEU A 77 3.39 -3.63 2.40
N ALA A 78 4.68 -3.66 2.04
CA ALA A 78 5.10 -3.66 0.63
C ALA A 78 4.65 -4.92 -0.09
N ALA A 79 4.89 -6.08 0.53
CA ALA A 79 4.45 -7.37 0.02
C ALA A 79 2.93 -7.47 -0.07
N GLY A 80 2.20 -7.02 0.96
CA GLY A 80 0.74 -7.03 0.99
C GLY A 80 0.11 -6.14 -0.08
N ALA A 81 0.65 -4.94 -0.29
CA ALA A 81 0.19 -4.03 -1.34
C ALA A 81 0.38 -4.62 -2.74
N LEU A 82 1.55 -5.23 -3.00
CA LEU A 82 1.83 -5.90 -4.27
C LEU A 82 0.93 -7.12 -4.50
N CYS A 83 0.77 -7.97 -3.48
CA CYS A 83 -0.06 -9.16 -3.55
C CYS A 83 -1.51 -8.81 -3.86
N LEU A 84 -2.08 -7.83 -3.14
CA LEU A 84 -3.45 -7.37 -3.35
C LEU A 84 -3.63 -6.75 -4.74
N ALA A 85 -2.70 -5.92 -5.20
CA ALA A 85 -2.76 -5.32 -6.55
C ALA A 85 -2.73 -6.39 -7.65
N ARG A 86 -1.90 -7.43 -7.49
CA ARG A 86 -1.84 -8.55 -8.44
C ARG A 86 -3.14 -9.33 -8.49
N HIS A 87 -3.72 -9.67 -7.33
CA HIS A 87 -5.02 -10.35 -7.27
C HIS A 87 -6.13 -9.58 -7.98
N VAL A 88 -6.26 -8.29 -7.69
CA VAL A 88 -7.27 -7.42 -8.32
C VAL A 88 -7.10 -7.37 -9.84
N MET A 89 -5.86 -7.23 -10.32
CA MET A 89 -5.57 -7.11 -11.74
C MET A 89 -5.72 -8.44 -12.50
N LEU A 90 -5.30 -9.56 -11.89
CA LEU A 90 -5.48 -10.89 -12.46
C LEU A 90 -6.96 -11.23 -12.58
N GLU A 91 -7.75 -10.97 -11.53
CA GLU A 91 -9.20 -11.18 -11.55
C GLU A 91 -9.87 -10.37 -12.68
N TYR A 92 -9.46 -9.11 -12.86
CA TYR A 92 -10.01 -8.24 -13.89
C TYR A 92 -9.63 -8.67 -15.32
N ARG A 93 -8.38 -9.09 -15.56
CA ARG A 93 -7.92 -9.49 -16.90
C ARG A 93 -8.42 -10.86 -17.32
N GLN A 94 -8.45 -11.83 -16.41
CA GLN A 94 -8.69 -13.23 -16.75
C GLN A 94 -10.16 -13.65 -16.59
N GLY A 95 -11.04 -12.80 -16.06
CA GLY A 95 -12.48 -13.07 -16.03
C GLY A 95 -12.82 -14.44 -15.46
N VAL A 96 -12.70 -14.61 -14.14
CA VAL A 96 -12.87 -15.88 -13.41
C VAL A 96 -11.77 -16.90 -13.72
N MET A 97 -10.74 -16.90 -12.87
CA MET A 97 -10.01 -18.09 -12.39
C MET A 97 -9.81 -19.22 -13.41
N SER A 98 -9.14 -18.94 -14.53
CA SER A 98 -8.53 -20.00 -15.33
C SER A 98 -7.17 -20.32 -14.74
N ILE A 99 -7.16 -21.25 -13.79
CA ILE A 99 -5.95 -21.94 -13.31
C ILE A 99 -5.49 -22.83 -14.47
N GLY A 100 -4.81 -22.24 -15.44
CA GLY A 100 -4.34 -22.91 -16.66
C GLY A 100 -2.94 -22.49 -17.05
N ASP A 101 -2.60 -21.22 -16.85
CA ASP A 101 -1.24 -20.71 -16.99
C ASP A 101 -0.73 -20.35 -15.59
N GLY A 102 0.43 -20.87 -15.19
CA GLY A 102 0.97 -20.83 -13.82
C GLY A 102 1.30 -19.44 -13.23
N GLU A 103 0.62 -18.38 -13.63
CA GLU A 103 0.70 -17.05 -13.01
C GLU A 103 -0.13 -17.00 -11.72
N THR A 104 0.52 -17.30 -10.60
CA THR A 104 -0.03 -17.04 -9.28
C THR A 104 0.14 -15.56 -8.91
N ALA A 105 -0.83 -14.98 -8.20
CA ALA A 105 -0.72 -13.61 -7.69
C ALA A 105 0.50 -13.43 -6.75
N TRP A 106 0.90 -14.49 -6.05
CA TRP A 106 2.10 -14.55 -5.23
C TRP A 106 3.02 -15.67 -5.72
N THR A 107 4.23 -15.32 -6.16
CA THR A 107 5.21 -16.26 -6.73
C THR A 107 6.23 -16.71 -5.67
N ASP A 108 6.83 -17.88 -5.85
CA ASP A 108 7.87 -18.40 -4.94
C ASP A 108 9.07 -17.45 -4.81
N THR A 109 9.41 -16.73 -5.89
CA THR A 109 10.43 -15.68 -5.89
C THR A 109 10.11 -14.56 -4.91
N LEU A 110 8.85 -14.08 -4.92
CA LEU A 110 8.40 -13.05 -3.99
C LEU A 110 8.37 -13.57 -2.55
N SER A 111 7.95 -14.81 -2.34
CA SER A 111 7.97 -15.41 -1.00
C SER A 111 9.41 -15.53 -0.46
N TYR A 112 10.35 -15.95 -1.31
CA TYR A 112 11.77 -16.04 -0.96
C TYR A 112 12.37 -14.68 -0.58
N TYR A 113 12.22 -13.65 -1.42
CA TYR A 113 12.82 -12.33 -1.16
C TYR A 113 12.11 -11.53 -0.07
N SER A 114 10.80 -11.71 0.11
CA SER A 114 10.06 -11.04 1.17
C SER A 114 10.13 -11.76 2.51
N SER A 115 10.49 -13.05 2.52
CA SER A 115 10.33 -13.94 3.68
C SER A 115 8.89 -14.06 4.19
N TYR A 116 7.90 -13.66 3.38
CA TYR A 116 6.48 -13.76 3.71
C TYR A 116 5.78 -14.78 2.81
N SER A 117 4.95 -15.62 3.42
CA SER A 117 3.93 -16.37 2.71
C SER A 117 2.69 -15.49 2.54
N GLU A 118 1.90 -15.76 1.51
CA GLU A 118 0.66 -15.03 1.22
C GLU A 118 -0.29 -14.98 2.44
N ARG A 119 -0.35 -16.08 3.20
CA ARG A 119 -1.15 -16.18 4.43
C ARG A 119 -0.79 -15.12 5.47
N LEU A 120 0.50 -14.79 5.59
CA LEU A 120 0.99 -13.78 6.53
C LEU A 120 0.70 -12.35 6.05
N LEU A 121 0.39 -12.16 4.77
CA LEU A 121 0.03 -10.87 4.18
C LEU A 121 -1.47 -10.59 4.29
N TYR A 122 -2.30 -11.61 4.56
CA TYR A 122 -3.75 -11.48 4.55
C TYR A 122 -4.27 -10.36 5.46
N ARG A 123 -3.77 -10.22 6.69
CA ARG A 123 -4.18 -9.13 7.59
C ARG A 123 -3.88 -7.74 7.03
N CYS A 124 -2.75 -7.59 6.34
CA CYS A 124 -2.37 -6.36 5.67
C CYS A 124 -3.27 -6.09 4.46
N MET A 125 -3.51 -7.11 3.63
CA MET A 125 -4.39 -7.03 2.47
C MET A 125 -5.82 -6.69 2.88
N HIS A 126 -6.33 -7.32 3.94
CA HIS A 126 -7.63 -6.99 4.54
C HIS A 126 -7.69 -5.51 4.89
N ARG A 127 -6.73 -4.99 5.66
CA ARG A 127 -6.74 -3.58 6.06
C ARG A 127 -6.74 -2.64 4.85
N MET A 128 -5.86 -2.89 3.88
CA MET A 128 -5.79 -2.09 2.65
C MET A 128 -7.10 -2.15 1.85
N SER A 129 -7.73 -3.32 1.75
CA SER A 129 -9.01 -3.48 1.07
C SER A 129 -10.14 -2.70 1.75
N SER A 130 -10.21 -2.70 3.08
CA SER A 130 -11.16 -1.88 3.83
C SER A 130 -10.94 -0.38 3.58
N LEU A 131 -9.68 0.07 3.49
CA LEU A 131 -9.34 1.47 3.21
C LEU A 131 -9.77 1.89 1.80
N VAL A 132 -9.58 1.02 0.80
CA VAL A 132 -10.00 1.28 -0.58
C VAL A 132 -11.51 1.42 -0.68
N LEU A 133 -12.27 0.47 -0.12
CA LEU A 133 -13.74 0.52 -0.15
C LEU A 133 -14.28 1.71 0.67
N GLY A 134 -13.62 2.05 1.77
CA GLY A 134 -13.97 3.18 2.63
C GLY A 134 -13.57 4.55 2.08
N VAL A 135 -12.78 4.63 1.00
CA VAL A 135 -12.14 5.88 0.56
C VAL A 135 -13.14 6.99 0.23
N GLN A 136 -14.32 6.64 -0.27
CA GLN A 136 -15.37 7.61 -0.61
C GLN A 136 -15.95 8.28 0.64
N SER A 137 -16.00 7.55 1.76
CA SER A 137 -16.48 8.03 3.06
C SER A 137 -15.38 8.69 3.91
N SER A 138 -14.11 8.52 3.53
CA SER A 138 -12.97 9.05 4.26
C SER A 138 -12.84 10.56 4.10
N ARG A 139 -12.42 11.23 5.18
CA ARG A 139 -12.03 12.66 5.15
C ARG A 139 -10.67 12.87 4.46
N LEU A 140 -9.83 11.83 4.42
CA LEU A 140 -8.48 11.89 3.84
C LEU A 140 -8.51 11.33 2.42
N ARG A 141 -8.63 12.23 1.43
CA ARG A 141 -8.78 11.88 0.00
C ARG A 141 -7.61 12.34 -0.88
N SER A 142 -6.54 12.86 -0.29
CA SER A 142 -5.37 13.37 -1.02
C SER A 142 -4.73 12.30 -1.91
N SER A 143 -4.50 11.10 -1.36
CA SER A 143 -3.96 9.96 -2.12
C SER A 143 -4.92 9.56 -3.24
N TYR A 144 -6.23 9.42 -2.97
CA TYR A 144 -7.23 9.13 -4.00
C TYR A 144 -7.19 10.13 -5.17
N ALA A 145 -7.14 11.43 -4.86
CA ALA A 145 -7.08 12.49 -5.87
C ALA A 145 -5.76 12.46 -6.66
N LYS A 146 -4.63 12.22 -5.99
CA LYS A 146 -3.31 12.08 -6.64
C LYS A 146 -3.32 10.96 -7.69
N PHE A 147 -3.80 9.77 -7.30
CA PHE A 147 -3.81 8.60 -8.18
C PHE A 147 -4.98 8.57 -9.17
N SER A 148 -5.90 9.54 -9.11
CA SER A 148 -6.91 9.73 -10.16
C SER A 148 -6.36 10.50 -11.37
N ALA A 149 -5.20 11.15 -11.24
CA ALA A 149 -4.61 11.90 -12.33
C ALA A 149 -4.10 10.94 -13.44
N PRO A 150 -4.10 11.39 -14.71
CA PRO A 150 -3.68 10.57 -15.85
C PRO A 150 -2.20 10.14 -15.77
N ALA A 151 -1.36 10.90 -15.06
CA ALA A 151 0.03 10.52 -14.78
C ALA A 151 0.16 9.19 -14.01
N TRP A 152 -0.89 8.81 -13.28
CA TRP A 152 -0.99 7.57 -12.52
C TRP A 152 -1.99 6.58 -13.12
N LEU A 153 -2.31 6.73 -14.42
CA LEU A 153 -3.30 5.91 -15.14
C LEU A 153 -4.71 5.91 -14.52
N GLY A 154 -5.02 6.87 -13.65
CA GLY A 154 -6.29 6.89 -12.94
C GLY A 154 -6.54 5.64 -12.09
N VAL A 155 -5.49 4.97 -11.58
CA VAL A 155 -5.62 3.67 -10.89
C VAL A 155 -6.57 3.69 -9.69
N SER A 156 -6.76 4.84 -9.03
CA SER A 156 -7.73 4.96 -7.94
C SER A 156 -9.19 4.89 -8.38
N GLN A 157 -9.47 5.09 -9.67
CA GLN A 157 -10.78 5.01 -10.31
C GLN A 157 -10.88 3.79 -11.24
N CYS A 158 -9.92 2.87 -11.15
CA CYS A 158 -9.90 1.71 -12.03
C CYS A 158 -11.13 0.81 -11.77
N PRO A 159 -11.89 0.42 -12.81
CA PRO A 159 -13.05 -0.46 -12.65
C PRO A 159 -12.69 -1.83 -12.06
N ALA A 160 -11.42 -2.23 -12.13
CA ALA A 160 -10.93 -3.44 -11.48
C ALA A 160 -11.15 -3.43 -9.95
N LEU A 161 -11.06 -2.26 -9.30
CA LEU A 161 -11.29 -2.16 -7.85
C LEU A 161 -12.76 -2.37 -7.47
N ASP A 162 -13.67 -1.83 -8.29
CA ASP A 162 -15.11 -1.99 -8.05
C ASP A 162 -15.62 -3.39 -8.43
N ALA A 163 -15.02 -3.98 -9.47
CA ALA A 163 -15.38 -5.31 -9.97
C ALA A 163 -14.78 -6.46 -9.16
N SER A 164 -13.65 -6.24 -8.46
CA SER A 164 -12.93 -7.31 -7.77
C SER A 164 -13.75 -7.91 -6.61
N ARG A 165 -14.04 -9.21 -6.72
CA ARG A 165 -14.64 -10.00 -5.65
C ARG A 165 -13.61 -10.32 -4.59
N PHE A 166 -12.35 -10.53 -4.97
CA PHE A 166 -11.26 -10.76 -4.02
C PHE A 166 -11.09 -9.58 -3.07
N LEU A 167 -11.11 -8.35 -3.59
CA LEU A 167 -11.00 -7.14 -2.76
C LEU A 167 -12.15 -7.04 -1.75
N LYS A 168 -13.39 -7.31 -2.18
CA LYS A 168 -14.57 -7.30 -1.29
C LYS A 168 -14.52 -8.41 -0.26
N PHE A 169 -14.10 -9.60 -0.64
CA PHE A 169 -13.90 -10.74 0.25
C PHE A 169 -12.85 -10.43 1.33
N CYS A 170 -11.67 -9.96 0.91
CA CYS A 170 -10.61 -9.55 1.81
C CYS A 170 -11.03 -8.45 2.78
N ALA A 171 -12.03 -7.61 2.47
CA ALA A 171 -12.47 -6.53 3.35
C ALA A 171 -13.46 -6.96 4.44
N VAL A 172 -14.05 -8.16 4.32
CA VAL A 172 -15.13 -8.64 5.21
C VAL A 172 -14.62 -9.68 6.21
N ASP A 173 -13.66 -10.52 5.81
CA ASP A 173 -13.22 -11.66 6.61
C ASP A 173 -12.06 -11.31 7.58
N VAL A 174 -12.38 -11.24 8.87
CA VAL A 174 -11.40 -11.28 9.97
C VAL A 174 -11.47 -12.60 10.76
N CYS A 175 -12.39 -13.50 10.43
CA CYS A 175 -12.58 -14.72 11.21
C CYS A 175 -11.63 -15.84 10.77
N ASP A 176 -10.55 -15.99 11.54
CA ASP A 176 -9.75 -17.20 11.71
C ASP A 176 -9.12 -17.86 10.46
N GLY A 177 -7.88 -17.46 10.17
CA GLY A 177 -6.77 -18.44 10.09
C GLY A 177 -6.81 -19.56 9.05
N ALA A 178 -7.63 -19.52 8.01
CA ALA A 178 -7.61 -20.54 6.95
C ALA A 178 -7.81 -19.92 5.56
N PRO A 179 -6.85 -20.03 4.63
CA PRO A 179 -7.15 -19.89 3.21
C PRO A 179 -7.81 -21.18 2.67
N PRO A 180 -8.50 -21.10 1.52
CA PRO A 180 -9.03 -22.28 0.81
C PRO A 180 -7.92 -23.28 0.41
#